data_AF-A0A2S1LMY8-F1
#
_entry.id   AF-A0A2S1LMY8-F1
#
_cell.length_a   1.000
_cell.length_b   1.000
_cell.length_c   1.000
_cell.angle_alpha   90.00
_cell.angle_beta   90.00
_cell.angle_gamma   90.00
#
_symmetry.space_group_name_H-M   'P 1'
#
loop_
_entity.id
_entity.type
_entity.pdbx_description
1 polymer ?
#
loop_
_entity_poly.entity_id
_entity_poly.type
_entity_poly.pdbx_seq_one_letter_code
_entity_poly.pdbx_strand_id
1 'polypeptide(L)'
;MNKEEIQERLVLLFIVLQFDTQEKAIFTAGERIMINQERGHLLHELDYSDAPTKPVSAEIEEKIKEATRLTGVYDWEPLVQIDKLYKNEIE
;
A
#
# COMPACT_ATOMS: atom_id res chain seq x y z
N MET A 1 -12.98 2.55 -6.13
CA MET A 1 -12.74 1.08 -6.17
C MET A 1 -13.83 0.42 -5.32
N ASN A 2 -14.04 -0.90 -5.37
CA ASN A 2 -14.92 -1.56 -4.39
C ASN A 2 -14.18 -1.73 -3.03
N LYS A 3 -14.91 -2.03 -1.94
CA LYS A 3 -14.32 -2.14 -0.59
C LYS A 3 -13.14 -3.12 -0.52
N GLU A 4 -13.29 -4.27 -1.16
CA GLU A 4 -12.27 -5.33 -1.20
C GLU A 4 -11.01 -4.85 -1.95
N GLU A 5 -11.19 -4.26 -3.14
CA GLU A 5 -10.10 -3.66 -3.92
C GLU A 5 -9.34 -2.58 -3.14
N ILE A 6 -10.05 -1.75 -2.37
CA ILE A 6 -9.43 -0.71 -1.53
C ILE A 6 -8.59 -1.34 -0.40
N GLN A 7 -9.12 -2.37 0.26
CA GLN A 7 -8.41 -3.07 1.33
C GLN A 7 -7.16 -3.77 0.80
N GLU A 8 -7.25 -4.45 -0.34
CA GLU A 8 -6.11 -5.08 -1.00
C GLU A 8 -5.03 -4.04 -1.35
N ARG A 9 -5.45 -2.90 -1.91
CA ARG A 9 -4.54 -1.80 -2.24
C ARG A 9 -3.89 -1.23 -0.98
N LEU A 10 -4.63 -1.02 0.10
CA LEU A 10 -4.08 -0.56 1.37
C LEU A 10 -3.00 -1.52 1.89
N VAL A 11 -3.28 -2.82 1.93
CA VAL A 11 -2.32 -3.86 2.34
C VAL A 11 -1.05 -3.78 1.50
N LEU A 12 -1.18 -3.71 0.17
CA LEU A 12 -0.06 -3.57 -0.77
C LEU A 12 0.80 -2.33 -0.45
N LEU A 13 0.17 -1.15 -0.33
CA LEU A 13 0.88 0.10 -0.09
C LEU A 13 1.59 0.12 1.26
N PHE A 14 1.00 -0.53 2.26
CA PHE A 14 1.65 -0.71 3.57
C PHE A 14 2.88 -1.63 3.48
N ILE A 15 2.75 -2.78 2.82
CA ILE A 15 3.84 -3.75 2.64
C ILE A 15 5.04 -3.09 1.96
N VAL A 16 4.83 -2.41 0.84
CA VAL A 16 5.94 -1.81 0.08
C VAL A 16 6.64 -0.70 0.84
N LEU A 17 5.92 0.10 1.65
CA LEU A 17 6.53 1.13 2.49
C LEU A 17 7.31 0.53 3.65
N GLN A 18 6.80 -0.53 4.25
CA GLN A 18 7.49 -1.22 5.33
C GLN A 18 8.77 -1.88 4.83
N PHE A 19 8.69 -2.59 3.70
CA PHE A 19 9.84 -3.18 3.03
C PHE A 19 10.87 -2.12 2.62
N ASP A 20 10.44 -0.99 2.04
CA ASP A 20 11.33 0.12 1.69
C ASP A 20 12.09 0.68 2.91
N THR A 21 11.40 0.77 4.05
CA THR A 21 12.01 1.29 5.27
C THR A 21 13.06 0.33 5.85
N GLN A 22 12.85 -0.98 5.72
CA GLN A 22 13.66 -1.99 6.39
C GLN A 22 14.81 -2.52 5.54
N GLU A 23 14.57 -2.71 4.25
CA GLU A 23 15.50 -3.44 3.38
C GLU A 23 16.15 -2.55 2.31
N LYS A 24 15.39 -1.62 1.72
CA LYS A 24 15.82 -0.89 0.50
C LYS A 24 15.23 0.51 0.39
N ALA A 25 16.06 1.52 0.13
CA ALA A 25 15.57 2.84 -0.29
C ALA A 25 15.17 2.86 -1.79
N ILE A 26 14.08 2.17 -2.15
CA ILE A 26 13.50 2.11 -3.52
C ILE A 26 12.81 3.43 -3.85
N PHE A 27 12.08 3.97 -2.88
CA PHE A 27 11.32 5.20 -3.01
C PHE A 27 12.12 6.39 -2.47
N THR A 28 12.08 7.49 -3.20
CA THR A 28 12.50 8.79 -2.68
C THR A 28 11.55 9.26 -1.58
N ALA A 29 11.96 10.26 -0.80
CA ALA A 29 11.08 10.89 0.19
C ALA A 29 9.76 11.41 -0.43
N GLY A 30 9.82 12.02 -1.62
CA GLY A 30 8.64 12.51 -2.32
C GLY A 30 7.68 11.39 -2.74
N GLU A 31 8.22 10.26 -3.20
CA GLU A 31 7.42 9.10 -3.59
C GLU A 31 6.75 8.44 -2.40
N ARG A 32 7.46 8.31 -1.26
CA ARG A 32 6.84 7.85 -0.01
C ARG A 32 5.70 8.74 0.45
N ILE A 33 5.84 10.06 0.30
CA ILE A 33 4.76 11.02 0.61
C ILE A 33 3.57 10.76 -0.30
N MET A 34 3.77 10.58 -1.60
CA MET A 34 2.68 10.30 -2.55
C MET A 34 1.97 8.97 -2.24
N ILE A 35 2.72 7.91 -1.92
CA ILE A 35 2.15 6.62 -1.51
C ILE A 35 1.35 6.77 -0.20
N ASN A 36 1.87 7.51 0.78
CA ASN A 36 1.13 7.80 2.01
C ASN A 36 -0.14 8.62 1.78
N GLN A 37 -0.12 9.55 0.83
CA GLN A 37 -1.31 10.32 0.45
C GLN A 37 -2.37 9.42 -0.18
N GLU A 38 -1.99 8.50 -1.07
CA GLU A 38 -2.91 7.50 -1.61
C GLU A 38 -3.51 6.64 -0.48
N ARG A 39 -2.69 6.13 0.44
CA ARG A 39 -3.18 5.39 1.63
C ARG A 39 -4.19 6.20 2.44
N GLY A 40 -3.91 7.48 2.69
CA GLY A 40 -4.83 8.35 3.42
C GLY A 40 -6.17 8.54 2.70
N HIS A 41 -6.15 8.71 1.37
CA HIS A 41 -7.37 8.81 0.58
C HIS A 41 -8.17 7.50 0.57
N LEU A 42 -7.50 6.36 0.43
CA LEU A 42 -8.14 5.04 0.44
C LEU A 42 -8.81 4.73 1.79
N LEU A 43 -8.15 5.07 2.91
CA LEU A 43 -8.77 4.98 4.23
C LEU A 43 -10.02 5.87 4.34
N HIS A 44 -9.95 7.07 3.80
CA HIS A 44 -11.11 7.97 3.78
C HIS A 44 -12.25 7.45 2.89
N GLU A 45 -11.94 6.80 1.76
CA GLU A 45 -12.92 6.18 0.85
C GLU A 45 -13.64 4.99 1.52
N LEU A 46 -12.98 4.25 2.43
CA LEU A 46 -13.63 3.21 3.24
C LEU A 46 -14.66 3.79 4.22
N ASP A 47 -14.37 4.95 4.81
CA ASP A 47 -15.25 5.62 5.77
C ASP A 47 -16.37 6.43 5.08
N TYR A 48 -16.12 6.92 3.87
CA TYR A 48 -17.01 7.82 3.12
C TYR A 48 -17.05 7.42 1.63
N SER A 49 -18.18 6.88 1.17
CA SER A 49 -18.34 6.27 -0.16
C SER A 49 -18.12 7.18 -1.38
N ASP A 50 -18.01 8.50 -1.16
CA ASP A 50 -17.98 9.51 -2.23
C ASP A 50 -16.62 10.19 -2.39
N ALA A 51 -15.57 9.68 -1.75
CA ALA A 51 -14.22 10.21 -1.94
C ALA A 51 -13.65 9.75 -3.31
N PRO A 52 -13.18 10.67 -4.18
CA PRO A 52 -12.58 10.26 -5.44
C PRO A 52 -11.22 9.59 -5.22
N THR A 53 -11.06 8.38 -5.73
CA THR A 53 -9.78 7.66 -5.72
C THR A 53 -8.70 8.47 -6.46
N LYS A 54 -7.55 8.66 -5.82
CA LYS A 54 -6.38 9.33 -6.42
C LYS A 54 -5.20 8.37 -6.42
N PRO A 55 -5.08 7.50 -7.44
CA PRO A 55 -3.93 6.62 -7.55
C PRO A 55 -2.65 7.42 -7.77
N VAL A 56 -1.52 6.85 -7.36
CA VAL A 56 -0.18 7.38 -7.69
C VAL A 56 0.08 7.35 -9.20
N SER A 57 1.15 8.04 -9.63
CA SER A 57 1.56 8.03 -11.04
C SER A 57 1.99 6.63 -11.50
N ALA A 58 1.94 6.40 -12.82
CA ALA A 58 2.37 5.12 -13.40
C ALA A 58 3.83 4.78 -13.08
N GLU A 59 4.70 5.78 -12.95
CA GLU A 59 6.10 5.56 -12.54
C GLU A 59 6.20 4.99 -11.12
N ILE A 60 5.42 5.53 -10.18
CA ILE A 60 5.39 5.05 -8.79
C ILE A 60 4.74 3.66 -8.76
N GLU A 61 3.73 3.41 -9.60
CA GLU A 61 3.10 2.11 -9.70
C GLU A 61 4.08 1.02 -10.14
N GLU A 62 4.94 1.30 -11.12
CA GLU A 62 5.99 0.35 -11.52
C GLU A 62 6.99 0.08 -10.38
N LYS A 63 7.33 1.10 -9.58
CA LYS A 63 8.17 0.92 -8.39
C LYS A 63 7.47 0.11 -7.29
N ILE A 64 6.16 0.27 -7.11
CA ILE A 64 5.35 -0.55 -6.19
C ILE A 64 5.37 -2.02 -6.63
N LYS A 65 5.19 -2.29 -7.93
CA LYS A 65 5.28 -3.65 -8.47
C LYS A 65 6.66 -4.27 -8.24
N GLU A 66 7.71 -3.50 -8.50
CA GLU A 66 9.08 -3.97 -8.28
C GLU A 66 9.36 -4.22 -6.80
N ALA A 67 8.98 -3.31 -5.90
CA ALA A 67 9.10 -3.49 -4.47
C ALA A 67 8.37 -4.77 -3.99
N THR A 68 7.16 -5.00 -4.51
CA THR A 68 6.36 -6.20 -4.20
C THR A 68 7.01 -7.48 -4.72
N ARG A 69 7.60 -7.45 -5.92
CA ARG A 69 8.37 -8.59 -6.44
C ARG A 69 9.57 -8.89 -5.56
N LEU A 70 10.26 -7.84 -5.08
CA LEU A 70 11.44 -7.98 -4.24
C LEU A 70 11.12 -8.57 -2.87
N THR A 71 9.95 -8.31 -2.27
CA THR A 71 9.60 -8.94 -0.99
C THR A 71 9.68 -10.47 -1.08
N GLY A 72 9.19 -11.06 -2.17
CA GLY A 72 9.29 -12.50 -2.42
C GLY A 72 10.70 -13.00 -2.75
N VAL A 73 11.54 -12.15 -3.35
CA VAL A 73 12.96 -12.50 -3.63
C VAL A 73 13.79 -12.52 -2.35
N TYR A 74 13.50 -11.63 -1.40
CA TYR A 74 14.21 -11.53 -0.13
C TYR A 74 13.64 -12.46 0.96
N ASP A 75 12.62 -13.27 0.64
CA ASP A 75 11.88 -14.07 1.63
C ASP A 75 11.45 -13.21 2.84
N TRP A 76 11.06 -11.97 2.55
CA TRP A 76 10.77 -10.97 3.56
C TRP A 76 9.31 -11.08 4.02
N GLU A 77 9.10 -10.97 5.33
CA GLU A 77 7.78 -10.96 5.94
C GLU A 77 7.51 -9.62 6.65
N PRO A 78 6.29 -9.06 6.54
CA PRO A 78 5.94 -7.83 7.23
C PRO A 78 5.83 -8.04 8.75
N LEU A 79 6.37 -7.12 9.55
CA LEU A 79 6.29 -7.20 11.02
C LEU A 79 4.85 -7.20 11.54
N VAL A 80 3.95 -6.56 10.79
CA VAL A 80 2.51 -6.54 11.09
C VAL A 80 1.84 -7.34 9.99
N GLN A 81 1.02 -8.32 10.38
CA GLN A 81 0.14 -9.03 9.45
C GLN A 81 -1.01 -8.09 9.08
N ILE A 82 -0.72 -7.12 8.22
CA ILE A 82 -1.64 -6.06 7.81
C ILE A 82 -2.84 -6.63 7.06
N ASP A 83 -2.66 -7.79 6.42
CA ASP A 83 -3.74 -8.60 5.89
C ASP A 83 -4.76 -9.00 6.97
N LYS A 84 -4.33 -9.28 8.20
CA LYS A 84 -5.23 -9.57 9.33
C LYS A 84 -5.94 -8.35 9.87
N LEU A 85 -5.32 -7.17 9.80
CA LEU A 85 -5.93 -5.93 10.26
C LEU A 85 -7.15 -5.54 9.42
N TYR A 86 -7.10 -5.77 8.12
CA TYR A 86 -8.19 -5.40 7.20
C TYR A 86 -9.16 -6.55 6.88
N LYS A 87 -8.78 -7.82 7.12
CA LYS A 87 -9.69 -8.98 6.99
C LYS A 87 -10.64 -9.17 8.17
N ASN A 88 -10.29 -8.71 9.39
CA ASN A 88 -11.13 -8.88 10.57
C ASN A 88 -12.36 -7.94 10.61
N GLU A 89 -12.54 -7.05 9.63
CA GLU A 89 -13.75 -6.21 9.49
C GLU A 89 -14.83 -6.85 8.58
N ILE A 90 -14.69 -8.15 8.27
CA ILE A 90 -15.59 -8.92 7.40
C ILE A 90 -16.48 -9.92 8.19
N GLU A 91 -16.24 -10.10 9.50
CA GLU A 91 -17.11 -10.92 10.38
C GLU A 91 -18.18 -10.11 11.11
#